data_AF-A0A7C3ZS55-F1
#
_entry.id   AF-A0A7C3ZS55-F1
#
_cell.length_a   1.000
_cell.length_b   1.000
_cell.length_c   1.000
_cell.angle_alpha   90.00
_cell.angle_beta   90.00
_cell.angle_gamma   90.00
#
_symmetry.space_group_name_H-M   'P 1'
#
loop_
_entity.id
_entity.type
_entity.pdbx_description
1 polymer ?
#
loop_
_entity_poly.entity_id
_entity_poly.type
_entity_poly.pdbx_seq_one_letter_code
_entity_poly.pdbx_strand_id
1 'polypeptide(L)' 'MARLSDLIISHPDVTTFSELEKLVAHLGESGEMHMEFDLKPDYRDTPRKWEWLLEAAFTRGLKYD' A
#
# COMPACT_ATOMS: atom_id res chain seq x y z
N MET A 1 11.12 -7.82 -3.03
CA MET A 1 10.67 -7.56 -1.64
C MET A 1 10.46 -6.07 -1.56
N ALA A 2 9.24 -5.65 -1.88
CA ALA A 2 8.84 -4.27 -1.77
C ALA A 2 8.71 -3.88 -0.29
N ARG A 3 9.11 -2.67 0.07
CA ARG A 3 8.92 -2.10 1.41
C ARG A 3 7.92 -0.95 1.36
N LEU A 4 7.13 -0.83 2.41
CA LEU A 4 6.15 0.24 2.52
C LEU A 4 6.83 1.62 2.63
N SER A 5 7.95 1.71 3.34
CA SER A 5 8.74 2.95 3.41
C SER A 5 9.26 3.40 2.05
N ASP A 6 9.86 2.50 1.28
CA ASP A 6 10.37 2.78 -0.06
C ASP A 6 9.25 3.26 -0.99
N LEU A 7 8.04 2.67 -0.88
CA LEU A 7 6.87 3.09 -1.65
C LEU A 7 6.44 4.52 -1.28
N ILE A 8 6.37 4.85 0.01
CA ILE A 8 5.97 6.18 0.49
C ILE A 8 7.01 7.24 0.09
N ILE A 9 8.31 6.92 0.19
CA ILE A 9 9.40 7.82 -0.20
C ILE A 9 9.40 8.07 -1.71
N SER A 10 9.09 7.05 -2.51
CA SER A 10 9.05 7.15 -3.98
C SER A 10 7.82 7.90 -4.50
N HIS A 11 6.75 7.99 -3.70
CA HIS A 11 5.49 8.65 -4.05
C HIS A 11 5.12 9.74 -3.02
N PRO A 12 5.90 10.84 -2.94
CA PRO A 12 5.64 11.92 -2.00
C PRO A 12 4.34 12.68 -2.29
N ASP A 13 3.76 12.49 -3.47
CA ASP A 13 2.45 12.98 -3.89
C ASP A 13 1.27 12.26 -3.22
N VAL A 14 1.49 11.06 -2.65
CA VAL A 14 0.47 10.34 -1.90
C VAL A 14 0.34 10.93 -0.51
N THR A 15 -0.82 11.52 -0.25
CA THR A 15 -1.09 12.24 1.02
C THR A 15 -2.23 11.63 1.82
N THR A 16 -2.87 10.60 1.29
CA THR A 16 -3.99 9.89 1.92
C THR A 16 -3.78 8.39 1.93
N PHE A 17 -4.35 7.72 2.93
CA PHE A 17 -4.32 6.26 3.03
C PHE A 17 -5.02 5.59 1.84
N SER A 18 -6.10 6.18 1.33
CA SER A 18 -6.82 5.64 0.16
C SER A 18 -5.98 5.62 -1.11
N GLU A 19 -5.12 6.63 -1.32
CA GLU A 19 -4.17 6.65 -2.44
C GLU A 19 -3.06 5.62 -2.26
N LEU A 20 -2.54 5.47 -1.04
CA LEU A 20 -1.57 4.43 -0.71
C LEU A 20 -2.13 3.03 -1.01
N GLU A 21 -3.39 2.78 -0.64
CA GLU A 21 -4.05 1.48 -0.91
C GLU A 21 -4.04 1.15 -2.42
N LYS A 22 -4.27 2.15 -3.28
CA LYS A 22 -4.23 1.97 -4.74
C LYS A 22 -2.83 1.66 -5.24
N LEU A 23 -1.80 2.32 -4.72
CA LEU A 23 -0.41 2.01 -5.07
C LEU A 23 -0.03 0.59 -4.67
N VAL A 24 -0.44 0.16 -3.47
CA VAL A 24 -0.18 -1.19 -2.98
C VAL A 24 -0.90 -2.24 -3.84
N ALA A 25 -2.13 -1.96 -4.28
CA ALA A 25 -2.83 -2.83 -5.23
C ALA A 25 -2.11 -2.92 -6.59
N HIS A 26 -1.57 -1.81 -7.10
CA HIS A 26 -0.79 -1.82 -8.35
C HIS A 26 0.51 -2.61 -8.22
N LEU A 27 1.17 -2.55 -7.06
CA LEU A 27 2.35 -3.34 -6.73
C LEU A 27 2.08 -4.84 -6.76
N GLY A 28 0.98 -5.28 -6.15
CA GLY A 28 0.56 -6.69 -6.17
C GLY A 28 0.27 -7.20 -7.58
N GLU A 29 -0.24 -6.36 -8.47
CA GLU A 29 -0.44 -6.70 -9.88
C GLU A 29 0.86 -6.71 -10.69
N SER A 30 1.83 -5.85 -10.35
CA SER A 30 3.11 -5.74 -11.05
C SER A 30 4.02 -6.97 -10.87
N GLY A 31 3.61 -7.96 -10.08
CA GLY A 31 4.29 -9.24 -9.92
C GLY A 31 5.20 -9.34 -8.69
N GLU A 32 5.18 -8.35 -7.79
CA GLU A 32 5.82 -8.53 -6.47
C GLU A 32 5.05 -9.58 -5.66
N MET A 33 5.76 -10.58 -5.16
CA MET A 33 5.15 -11.65 -4.36
C MET A 33 5.04 -11.30 -2.87
N HIS A 34 5.87 -10.36 -2.39
CA HIS A 34 5.94 -10.00 -0.97
C HIS A 34 6.16 -8.51 -0.78
N MET A 35 5.37 -7.93 0.12
CA MET A 35 5.52 -6.57 0.61
C MET A 35 5.76 -6.59 2.13
N GLU A 36 6.71 -5.80 2.59
CA GLU A 36 7.06 -5.62 3.99
C GLU A 36 6.43 -4.33 4.53
N PHE A 37 5.70 -4.43 5.65
CA PHE A 37 5.09 -3.29 6.34
C PHE A 37 6.01 -2.78 7.44
N ASP A 38 7.14 -2.20 7.05
CA ASP A 38 8.22 -1.79 7.96
C ASP A 38 7.95 -0.48 8.71
N LEU A 39 7.02 0.35 8.23
CA LEU A 39 6.56 1.55 8.92
C LEU A 39 5.03 1.67 8.93
N LYS A 40 4.52 2.36 9.95
CA LYS A 40 3.12 2.78 9.98
C LYS A 40 2.93 4.04 9.12
N PRO A 41 1.97 4.08 8.17
CA PRO A 41 1.63 5.30 7.46
C PRO A 41 1.14 6.39 8.42
N ASP A 42 1.64 7.61 8.25
CA ASP A 42 1.28 8.75 9.12
C ASP A 42 0.26 9.69 8.43
N TYR A 43 -0.65 9.11 7.63
CA TYR A 43 -1.72 9.87 6.98
C TYR A 43 -2.86 10.17 7.96
N ARG A 44 -3.53 11.31 7.77
CA ARG A 44 -4.63 11.78 8.62
C ARG A 44 -5.82 10.82 8.65
N ASP A 45 -6.04 10.08 7.56
CA ASP A 45 -7.11 9.11 7.36
C ASP A 45 -6.68 7.66 7.61
N THR A 46 -5.46 7.42 8.13
CA THR A 46 -4.95 6.06 8.38
C THR A 46 -5.85 5.32 9.38
N PRO A 47 -6.51 4.22 8.97
CA PRO A 47 -7.39 3.47 9.85
C PRO A 47 -6.61 2.60 10.85
N ARG A 48 -7.27 2.15 11.93
CA ARG A 48 -6.64 1.23 12.90
C ARG A 48 -6.19 -0.10 12.30
N LYS A 49 -6.90 -0.59 11.28
CA LYS A 49 -6.62 -1.88 10.61
C LYS A 49 -5.85 -1.71 9.30
N TRP A 50 -5.01 -0.68 9.22
CA TRP A 50 -4.29 -0.30 8.01
C TRP A 50 -3.45 -1.46 7.43
N GLU A 51 -2.74 -2.24 8.25
CA GLU A 51 -1.93 -3.39 7.81
C GLU A 51 -2.77 -4.38 7.02
N TRP A 52 -3.92 -4.77 7.57
CA TRP A 52 -4.83 -5.72 6.94
C TRP A 52 -5.45 -5.17 5.65
N LEU A 53 -5.73 -3.87 5.59
CA LEU A 53 -6.27 -3.23 4.39
C LEU A 53 -5.22 -3.17 3.26
N LEU A 54 -3.97 -2.83 3.59
CA LEU A 54 -2.88 -2.85 2.61
C LEU A 54 -2.56 -4.26 2.16
N GLU A 55 -2.53 -5.24 3.06
CA GLU A 55 -2.35 -6.66 2.71
C GLU A 55 -3.49 -7.16 1.81
N ALA A 56 -4.73 -6.81 2.12
CA ALA A 56 -5.88 -7.13 1.28
C ALA A 56 -5.78 -6.47 -0.09
N ALA A 57 -5.37 -5.20 -0.17
CA ALA A 57 -5.17 -4.49 -1.44
C ALA A 57 -4.05 -5.11 -2.27
N PHE A 58 -2.92 -5.45 -1.64
CA PHE A 58 -1.79 -6.11 -2.27
C PHE A 58 -2.20 -7.48 -2.85
N THR A 59 -2.89 -8.29 -2.06
CA THR A 59 -3.33 -9.64 -2.47
C THR A 59 -4.41 -9.60 -3.54
N ARG A 60 -5.28 -8.58 -3.50
CA ARG A 60 -6.38 -8.39 -4.46
C ARG A 60 -5.89 -7.92 -5.83
N GLY A 61 -4.86 -7.08 -5.89
CA GLY A 61 -4.44 -6.40 -7.12
C GLY A 61 -5.48 -5.38 -7.61
N LEU A 62 -5.34 -4.84 -8.84
CA LEU A 62 -6.36 -3.96 -9.45
C LEU A 62 -7.60 -4.71 -9.94
N LYS A 63 -7.78 -5.98 -9.56
CA LYS A 63 -8.93 -6.81 -9.98
C LYS A 63 -10.23 -6.39 -9.27
N TYR A 64 -10.77 -5.24 -9.65
CA TYR A 64 -12.19 -4.90 -9.63
C TYR A 64 -12.43 -3.93 -10.79
N ASP A 65 -12.89 -4.47 -11.93
CA ASP A 65 -13.75 -3.77 -12.88
C ASP A 65 -15.19 -4.22 -12.61
#